data_AF-A0A820ESC7-F1
#
_entry.id   AF-A0A820ESC7-F1
#
_cell.length_a   1.000
_cell.length_b   1.000
_cell.length_c   1.000
_cell.angle_alpha   90.00
_cell.angle_beta   90.00
_cell.angle_gamma   90.00
#
_symmetry.space_group_name_H-M   'P 1'
#
loop_
_entity.id
_entity.type
_entity.pdbx_description
1 polymer ?
#
loop_
_entity_poly.entity_id
_entity_poly.type
_entity_poly.pdbx_seq_one_letter_code
_entity_poly.pdbx_strand_id
1 'polypeptide(L)'
;MIVKSENDRIEHIEVKTTRSHDQNTFPVSIGEVEYLLQHPSNYFIYRVYYADNKDSSTIIVINTIKDNLQLKRLKLSMTIATKSSN
;
A
#
# COMPACT_ATOMS: atom_id res chain seq x y z
N MET A 1 -3.88 -9.96 -3.37
CA MET A 1 -3.76 -11.41 -3.07
C MET A 1 -4.57 -11.71 -1.82
N ILE A 2 -5.34 -12.80 -1.80
CA ILE A 2 -6.07 -13.24 -0.61
C ILE A 2 -5.36 -14.48 -0.05
N VAL A 3 -5.01 -14.47 1.22
CA VAL A 3 -4.29 -15.57 1.89
C VAL A 3 -5.09 -16.02 3.11
N LYS A 4 -5.16 -17.33 3.36
CA LYS A 4 -5.63 -17.86 4.64
C LYS A 4 -4.45 -17.96 5.59
N SER A 5 -4.54 -17.27 6.73
CA SER A 5 -3.57 -17.39 7.81
C SER A 5 -3.73 -18.72 8.57
N GLU A 6 -2.76 -19.03 9.43
CA GLU A 6 -2.75 -20.25 10.27
C GLU A 6 -3.99 -20.41 11.17
N ASN A 7 -4.72 -19.31 11.44
CA ASN A 7 -5.94 -19.28 12.24
C ASN A 7 -7.23 -19.21 11.41
N ASP A 8 -7.21 -19.65 10.15
CA ASP A 8 -8.32 -19.55 9.18
C ASP A 8 -8.81 -18.12 8.88
N ARG A 9 -8.11 -17.10 9.38
CA ARG A 9 -8.44 -15.70 9.08
C ARG A 9 -7.99 -15.35 7.67
N ILE A 10 -8.90 -14.74 6.91
CA ILE A 10 -8.63 -14.22 5.56
C ILE A 10 -7.84 -12.93 5.68
N GLU A 11 -6.68 -12.89 5.03
CA GLU A 11 -5.81 -11.72 4.91
C GLU A 11 -5.80 -11.21 3.48
N HIS A 12 -5.95 -9.89 3.35
CA HIS A 12 -5.98 -9.18 2.09
C HIS A 12 -4.65 -8.46 1.93
N ILE A 13 -3.82 -8.95 1.01
CA ILE A 13 -2.45 -8.49 0.81
C ILE A 13 -2.33 -7.74 -0.51
N GLU A 14 -1.86 -6.50 -0.42
CA GLU A 14 -1.47 -5.67 -1.55
C GLU A 14 0.06 -5.50 -1.55
N VAL A 15 0.70 -5.62 -2.71
CA VAL A 15 2.17 -5.53 -2.83
C VAL A 15 2.53 -4.32 -3.67
N LYS A 16 3.28 -3.38 -3.09
CA LYS A 16 3.78 -2.18 -3.78
C LYS A 16 5.30 -2.27 -3.90
N THR A 17 5.80 -2.27 -5.13
CA THR A 17 7.23 -2.22 -5.41
C THR A 17 7.70 -0.77 -5.48
N THR A 18 8.89 -0.49 -4.96
CA THR A 18 9.48 0.85 -4.93
C THR A 18 10.98 0.73 -5.22
N ARG A 19 11.52 1.60 -6.07
CA ARG A 19 12.92 1.52 -6.53
C ARG A 19 13.94 2.15 -5.59
N SER A 20 13.52 2.98 -4.64
CA SER A 20 14.42 3.56 -3.65
C SER A 20 13.74 3.75 -2.30
N HIS A 21 14.54 3.68 -1.23
CA HIS A 21 14.07 3.87 0.15
C HIS A 21 13.62 5.32 0.42
N ASP A 22 14.05 6.27 -0.41
CA ASP A 22 13.74 7.69 -0.26
C ASP A 22 12.31 8.04 -0.70
N GLN A 23 11.65 7.16 -1.44
CA GLN A 23 10.27 7.35 -1.87
C GLN A 23 9.30 7.02 -0.74
N ASN A 24 9.13 7.90 0.23
CA ASN A 24 8.22 7.71 1.37
C ASN A 24 6.72 7.75 1.01
N THR A 25 6.38 8.16 -0.20
CA THR A 25 5.02 8.16 -0.72
C THR A 25 4.86 7.08 -1.80
N PHE A 26 3.64 6.55 -1.93
CA PHE A 26 3.26 5.65 -3.00
C PHE A 26 1.81 5.92 -3.40
N PRO A 27 1.46 5.72 -4.68
CA PRO A 27 0.10 5.88 -5.11
C PRO A 27 -0.77 4.74 -4.56
N VAL A 28 -1.96 5.13 -4.11
CA VAL A 28 -3.07 4.22 -3.80
C VAL A 28 -4.27 4.74 -4.59
N SER A 29 -4.86 3.86 -5.38
CA SER A 29 -6.07 4.15 -6.15
C SER A 29 -7.28 4.27 -5.22
N ILE A 30 -8.33 4.96 -5.70
CA ILE A 30 -9.59 5.08 -4.96
C ILE A 30 -10.19 3.71 -4.66
N GLY A 31 -10.17 2.77 -5.63
CA GLY A 31 -10.69 1.43 -5.44
C GLY A 31 -9.93 0.62 -4.37
N GLU A 32 -8.62 0.82 -4.24
CA GLU A 32 -7.83 0.21 -3.16
C GLU A 32 -8.21 0.78 -1.79
N VAL A 33 -8.47 2.09 -1.71
CA VAL A 33 -8.98 2.72 -0.48
C VAL A 33 -10.35 2.18 -0.13
N GLU A 34 -11.27 2.10 -1.08
CA GLU A 34 -12.62 1.54 -0.89
C GLU A 34 -12.55 0.08 -0.40
N TYR A 35 -11.70 -0.73 -1.03
CA TYR A 35 -11.51 -2.12 -0.65
C TYR A 35 -10.95 -2.26 0.77
N LEU A 36 -9.98 -1.42 1.15
CA LEU A 36 -9.43 -1.37 2.50
C LEU A 36 -10.51 -1.01 3.53
N LEU A 37 -11.38 -0.06 3.21
CA LEU A 37 -12.48 0.35 4.10
C LEU A 37 -13.50 -0.78 4.32
N GLN A 38 -13.67 -1.68 3.35
CA GLN A 38 -14.52 -2.88 3.48
C GLN A 38 -13.88 -4.00 4.30
N HIS A 39 -12.54 -4.09 4.34
CA HIS A 39 -11.79 -5.16 5.00
C HIS A 39 -10.81 -4.62 6.07
N PRO A 40 -11.27 -3.80 7.02
CA PRO A 40 -10.40 -2.94 7.80
C PRO A 40 -9.48 -3.67 8.79
N SER A 41 -9.83 -4.87 9.22
CA SER A 41 -9.09 -5.62 10.26
C SER A 41 -8.00 -6.52 9.70
N ASN A 42 -8.05 -6.84 8.40
CA ASN A 42 -7.20 -7.87 7.80
C ASN A 42 -6.59 -7.42 6.45
N TYR A 43 -6.40 -6.12 6.23
CA TYR A 43 -5.78 -5.58 5.02
C TYR A 43 -4.35 -5.12 5.30
N PHE A 44 -3.42 -5.55 4.45
CA PHE A 44 -1.98 -5.33 4.62
C PHE A 44 -1.36 -4.84 3.31
N ILE A 45 -0.53 -3.80 3.39
CA ILE A 45 0.32 -3.38 2.26
C ILE A 45 1.75 -3.81 2.55
N TYR A 46 2.32 -4.59 1.64
CA TYR A 46 3.72 -4.99 1.64
C TYR A 46 4.47 -4.06 0.68
N ARG A 47 5.32 -3.20 1.23
CA ARG A 47 6.21 -2.33 0.49
C ARG A 47 7.54 -3.02 0.28
N VAL A 48 7.77 -3.44 -0.96
CA VAL A 48 9.01 -4.10 -1.38
C VAL A 48 9.91 -3.04 -1.99
N TYR A 49 11.03 -2.77 -1.32
CA TYR A 49 12.04 -1.88 -1.84
C TYR A 49 13.12 -2.71 -2.53
N TYR A 50 13.17 -2.56 -3.86
CA TYR A 50 14.25 -3.09 -4.66
C TYR A 50 15.37 -2.08 -4.66
N ALA A 51 16.47 -2.44 -4.02
CA ALA A 51 17.73 -1.77 -4.22
C ALA A 51 18.54 -2.54 -5.27
N ASP A 52 19.45 -1.87 -5.95
CA ASP A 52 20.29 -2.47 -7.02
C ASP A 52 21.18 -3.62 -6.51
N ASN A 53 21.20 -3.88 -5.20
CA ASN A 53 21.78 -5.07 -4.59
C ASN A 53 20.78 -5.79 -3.65
N LYS A 54 20.94 -7.10 -3.52
CA LYS A 54 20.06 -7.97 -2.70
C LYS A 54 20.11 -7.63 -1.21
N ASP A 55 21.30 -7.29 -0.70
CA ASP A 55 21.51 -7.07 0.74
C ASP A 55 20.86 -5.78 1.28
N SER A 56 20.53 -4.84 0.39
CA SER A 56 19.81 -3.61 0.71
C SER A 56 18.34 -3.63 0.30
N SER A 57 17.87 -4.74 -0.28
CA SER A 57 16.45 -4.96 -0.54
C SER A 57 15.74 -5.24 0.78
N THR A 58 14.62 -4.55 1.03
CA THR A 58 13.86 -4.67 2.28
C THR A 58 12.36 -4.71 2.02
N ILE A 59 11.63 -5.30 2.96
CA ILE A 59 10.17 -5.37 2.95
C ILE A 59 9.65 -4.70 4.21
N ILE A 60 8.75 -3.75 4.04
CA ILE A 60 8.01 -3.11 5.13
C ILE A 60 6.54 -3.52 5.02
N VAL A 61 5.95 -3.96 6.13
CA VAL A 61 4.51 -4.25 6.21
C VAL A 61 3.79 -3.07 6.84
N ILE A 62 2.79 -2.54 6.13
CA ILE A 62 1.93 -1.45 6.61
C ILE A 62 0.55 -2.03 6.88
N ASN A 63 0.21 -2.16 8.16
CA ASN A 63 -1.07 -2.68 8.66
C ASN A 63 -1.89 -1.64 9.45
N THR A 64 -1.33 -0.45 9.69
CA THR A 64 -1.99 0.63 10.45
C THR A 64 -2.71 1.64 9.53
N ILE A 65 -2.94 1.29 8.26
CA ILE A 65 -3.49 2.24 7.27
C ILE A 65 -4.89 2.68 7.66
N LYS A 66 -5.73 1.75 8.12
CA LYS A 66 -7.07 2.05 8.61
C LYS A 66 -7.03 3.01 9.80
N ASP A 67 -6.17 2.75 10.78
CA ASP A 67 -6.03 3.62 11.96
C ASP A 67 -5.56 5.01 11.54
N ASN A 68 -4.60 5.09 10.62
CA ASN A 68 -4.12 6.36 10.08
C ASN A 68 -5.18 7.09 9.24
N LEU A 69 -6.08 6.39 8.54
CA LEU A 69 -7.23 6.99 7.85
C LEU A 69 -8.22 7.57 8.86
N GLN A 70 -8.61 6.80 9.88
CA GLN A 70 -9.59 7.20 10.89
C GLN A 70 -9.08 8.38 11.74
N LEU A 71 -7.79 8.37 12.07
CA LEU A 71 -7.12 9.45 12.80
C LEU A 71 -6.75 10.64 11.90
N LYS A 72 -7.10 10.62 10.60
CA LYS A 72 -6.79 11.67 9.62
C LYS A 72 -5.29 12.00 9.54
N ARG A 73 -4.44 10.98 9.66
CA ARG A 73 -2.97 11.07 9.64
C ARG A 73 -2.36 10.82 8.25
N LEU A 74 -3.17 10.48 7.26
CA LEU A 74 -2.71 10.32 5.89
C LEU A 74 -2.80 11.63 5.11
N LYS A 75 -1.79 11.87 4.26
CA LYS A 75 -1.80 12.97 3.29
C LYS A 75 -2.31 12.44 1.95
N LEU A 76 -3.29 13.12 1.38
CA LEU A 76 -3.79 12.83 0.04
C LEU A 76 -2.99 13.62 -0.99
N SER A 77 -2.57 12.96 -2.06
CA SER A 77 -1.99 13.58 -3.23
C SER A 77 -2.82 13.16 -4.45
N MET A 78 -3.16 14.14 -5.29
CA MET A 78 -3.95 13.92 -6.50
C MET A 78 -3.13 14.34 -7.71
N THR A 79 -3.08 13.47 -8.72
CA THR A 79 -2.47 13.77 -10.00
C THR A 79 -3.55 13.72 -11.07
N ILE A 80 -3.79 14.85 -11.74
CA ILE A 80 -4.72 14.93 -12.87
C ILE A 80 -3.86 14.84 -14.13
N ALA A 81 -3.99 13.74 -14.87
CA ALA A 81 -3.39 13.64 -16.20
C ALA A 81 -4.21 14.51 -17.17
N THR A 82 -3.71 15.69 -17.52
CA THR A 82 -4.28 16.47 -18.61
C THR A 82 -3.99 15.74 -19.91
N LYS A 83 -5.04 15.45 -20.69
CA LYS A 83 -4.88 14.96 -22.06
C LYS A 83 -4.06 16.02 -22.81
N SER A 84 -2.86 15.69 -23.29
CA SER A 84 -2.18 16.57 -24.24
C SER A 84 -3.05 16.64 -25.49
N SER A 85 -3.66 17.80 -25.72
CA SER A 85 -4.27 18.11 -27.01
C SER A 85 -3.14 18.17 -28.03
N ASN A 86 -3.05 17.15 -28.89
CA ASN A 86 -2.32 17.26 -30.15
C ASN A 86 -3.09 18.14 -31.12
#